data_AF-A0A3B0Y148-F1
#
_entry.id   AF-A0A3B0Y148-F1
#
_cell.length_a   1.000
_cell.length_b   1.000
_cell.length_c   1.000
_cell.angle_alpha   90.00
_cell.angle_beta   90.00
_cell.angle_gamma   90.00
#
_symmetry.space_group_name_H-M   'P 1'
#
loop_
_entity.id
_entity.type
_entity.pdbx_description
1 polymer ?
#
loop_
_entity_poly.entity_id
_entity_poly.type
_entity_poly.pdbx_seq_one_letter_code
_entity_poly.pdbx_strand_id
1 'polypeptide(L)' 'MNVIYGLIPLMLLLGLLGVVVFIWSVRSGQYDDLEGDASRILMDEDDPLLPENQPNTTEDEQADKTAHPDEH' A
#
# COMPACT_ATOMS: atom_id res chain seq x y z
N MET A 1 45.44 -21.99 -5.29
CA MET A 1 45.15 -20.74 -6.02
C MET A 1 44.21 -20.94 -7.23
N ASN A 2 43.36 -21.99 -7.27
CA ASN A 2 42.48 -22.23 -8.43
C ASN A 2 41.04 -21.72 -8.22
N VAL A 3 40.58 -21.66 -6.97
CA VAL A 3 39.19 -21.29 -6.64
C VAL A 3 38.87 -19.84 -7.02
N ILE A 4 39.88 -18.96 -6.99
CA ILE A 4 39.73 -17.54 -7.32
C ILE A 4 39.27 -17.34 -8.78
N TYR A 5 39.68 -18.23 -9.68
CA TYR A 5 39.28 -18.18 -11.09
C TYR A 5 37.80 -18.51 -11.31
N GLY A 6 37.16 -19.22 -10.38
CA GLY A 6 35.70 -19.42 -10.39
C GLY A 6 34.93 -18.34 -9.65
N LEU A 7 35.49 -17.84 -8.53
CA LEU A 7 34.81 -16.85 -7.68
C LEU A 7 34.74 -15.46 -8.33
N ILE A 8 35.79 -15.00 -9.00
CA ILE A 8 35.79 -13.68 -9.67
C ILE A 8 34.67 -13.58 -10.71
N PRO A 9 34.56 -14.48 -11.71
CA PRO A 9 33.49 -14.37 -12.70
C PRO A 9 32.10 -14.56 -12.09
N LEU A 10 31.97 -15.45 -11.10
CA LEU A 10 30.70 -15.64 -10.39
C LEU A 10 30.25 -14.35 -9.71
N MET A 11 31.14 -13.66 -8.99
CA MET A 11 30.81 -12.40 -8.32
C MET A 11 30.50 -11.28 -9.30
N LEU A 12 31.20 -11.19 -10.43
CA LEU A 12 30.87 -10.23 -11.48
C LEU A 12 29.48 -10.48 -12.07
N LEU A 13 29.11 -11.74 -12.28
CA LEU A 13 27.81 -12.13 -12.81
C LEU A 13 26.69 -11.82 -11.81
N LEU A 14 26.90 -12.13 -10.52
CA LEU A 14 25.97 -11.78 -9.45
C LEU A 14 25.81 -10.27 -9.30
N GLY A 15 26.91 -9.51 -9.37
CA GLY A 15 26.88 -8.05 -9.34
C GLY A 15 26.11 -7.46 -10.53
N LEU A 16 26.38 -7.96 -11.75
CA LEU A 16 25.66 -7.54 -12.95
C LEU A 16 24.16 -7.86 -12.84
N LEU A 17 23.82 -9.06 -12.38
CA LEU A 17 22.43 -9.47 -12.16
C LEU A 17 21.74 -8.55 -11.16
N GLY A 18 22.41 -8.21 -10.05
CA GLY A 18 21.91 -7.25 -9.06
C GLY A 18 21.63 -5.88 -9.67
N VAL A 19 22.53 -5.34 -10.49
CA VAL A 19 22.33 -4.05 -11.17
C VAL A 19 21.14 -4.12 -12.15
N VAL A 20 21.03 -5.19 -12.93
CA VAL A 20 19.90 -5.37 -13.88
C VAL A 20 18.57 -5.42 -13.13
N VAL A 21 18.49 -6.21 -12.06
CA VAL A 21 17.29 -6.32 -11.22
C VAL A 21 16.96 -4.99 -10.56
N PHE A 22 17.96 -4.26 -10.05
CA PHE A 22 17.79 -2.94 -9.44
C PHE A 22 17.20 -1.93 -10.44
N ILE A 23 17.79 -1.83 -11.64
CA ILE A 23 17.28 -0.92 -12.69
C ILE A 23 15.86 -1.31 -13.11
N TRP A 24 15.56 -2.61 -13.20
CA TRP A 24 14.22 -3.09 -13.52
C TRP A 24 13.21 -2.76 -12.42
N SER A 25 13.57 -2.90 -11.15
CA SER A 25 12.73 -2.56 -10.00
C SER A 25 12.41 -1.07 -9.95
N VAL A 26 13.42 -0.21 -10.14
CA VAL A 26 13.23 1.25 -10.21
C VAL A 26 12.30 1.62 -11.38
N ARG A 27 12.50 1.03 -12.56
CA ARG A 27 11.66 1.32 -13.73
C ARG A 27 10.26 0.75 -13.64
N SER A 28 10.03 -0.23 -12.77
CA SER A 28 8.69 -0.81 -12.54
C SER A 28 7.82 0.05 -11.62
N GLY A 29 8.30 1.21 -11.15
CA GLY A 29 7.48 2.14 -10.36
C GLY A 29 7.16 1.64 -8.96
N GLN A 30 7.87 0.63 -8.44
CA GLN A 30 7.63 0.08 -7.09
C GLN A 30 7.89 1.09 -5.96
N TYR A 31 8.58 2.19 -6.26
CA TYR A 31 8.86 3.27 -5.32
C TYR A 31 7.79 4.37 -5.33
N ASP A 32 6.88 4.39 -6.31
CA ASP A 32 5.86 5.44 -6.44
C ASP A 32 4.76 5.29 -5.37
N ASP A 33 4.59 4.09 -4.81
CA ASP A 33 3.58 3.77 -3.77
C ASP A 33 4.05 4.10 -2.34
N LEU A 34 5.34 4.40 -2.13
CA LEU A 34 5.87 4.83 -0.83
C LEU A 34 5.45 6.27 -0.47
N GLU A 35 5.16 7.10 -1.47
CA GLU A 35 4.73 8.49 -1.29
C GLU A 35 3.31 8.57 -0.69
N GLY A 36 2.45 7.58 -0.98
CA GLY A 36 1.06 7.55 -0.53
C GLY A 36 0.88 7.15 0.94
N ASP A 37 1.55 6.09 1.38
CA ASP A 37 1.38 5.51 2.73
C ASP A 37 1.98 6.40 3.84
N ALA A 38 3.09 7.09 3.55
CA ALA A 38 3.75 8.00 4.49
C ALA A 38 2.89 9.22 4.87
N SER A 39 1.95 9.62 4.00
CA SER A 39 1.04 10.74 4.28
C SER A 39 -0.02 10.40 5.32
N ARG A 40 -0.39 9.11 5.43
CA ARG A 40 -1.43 8.66 6.36
C ARG A 40 -0.92 8.66 7.80
N ILE A 41 0.29 8.15 8.03
CA ILE A 41 0.85 8.02 9.39
C ILE A 41 1.20 9.35 10.06
N LEU A 42 1.44 10.42 9.27
CA LEU A 42 1.80 11.75 9.79
C LEU A 42 0.60 12.69 9.93
N MET A 43 -0.57 12.32 9.40
CA MET A 43 -1.79 13.16 9.38
C MET A 43 -2.91 12.61 10.28
N ASP A 44 -2.74 11.41 10.85
CA ASP A 44 -3.74 10.75 11.71
C ASP A 44 -3.71 11.22 13.19
N GLU A 45 -2.81 12.12 13.60
CA GLU A 45 -2.68 12.55 15.01
C GLU A 45 -3.57 13.75 15.40
N ASP A 46 -4.19 14.45 14.45
CA ASP A 46 -4.92 15.72 14.70
C ASP A 46 -6.40 15.72 14.21
N ASP A 47 -7.08 14.57 14.15
CA ASP A 47 -8.54 14.57 13.87
C ASP A 47 -9.34 13.68 14.86
N PRO A 48 -10.10 14.27 15.81
CA PRO A 48 -10.99 13.52 16.70
C PRO A 48 -12.26 12.97 16.00
N LEU A 49 -12.37 13.06 14.66
CA LEU A 49 -13.58 12.74 13.90
C LEU A 49 -13.39 11.76 12.72
N LEU A 50 -12.44 10.82 12.80
CA LEU A 50 -12.32 9.79 11.75
C LEU A 50 -13.64 8.99 11.61
N PRO A 51 -14.33 9.02 10.45
CA PRO A 51 -15.49 8.18 10.22
C PRO A 51 -15.00 6.73 10.12
N GLU A 52 -15.52 5.91 11.02
CA GLU A 52 -15.29 4.48 11.03
C GLU A 52 -15.82 3.88 9.72
N ASN A 53 -14.94 3.66 8.75
CA ASN A 53 -15.21 2.80 7.60
C ASN A 53 -15.20 1.33 8.07
N GLN A 54 -16.20 0.99 8.89
CA GLN A 54 -16.65 -0.39 9.04
C GLN A 54 -17.39 -0.77 7.74
N PRO A 55 -17.03 -1.90 7.08
CA PRO A 55 -17.78 -2.41 5.96
C PRO A 55 -19.04 -3.08 6.50
N ASN A 56 -20.02 -2.28 6.93
CA ASN A 56 -21.31 -2.79 7.37
C ASN A 56 -22.21 -2.96 6.16
N THR A 57 -22.31 -4.23 5.77
CA THR A 57 -23.35 -4.87 4.96
C THR A 57 -24.65 -4.07 4.96
N THR A 58 -25.10 -3.66 3.77
CA THR A 58 -26.45 -3.14 3.56
C THR A 58 -27.44 -4.28 3.77
N GLU A 59 -27.84 -4.49 5.02
CA GLU A 59 -29.10 -5.14 5.38
C GLU A 59 -30.18 -4.06 5.46
N ASP A 60 -30.63 -3.58 4.30
CA ASP A 60 -31.91 -2.87 4.21
C ASP A 60 -33.04 -3.91 4.29
N GLU A 61 -33.21 -4.50 5.48
CA GLU A 61 -34.44 -5.17 5.87
C GLU A 61 -35.23 -4.24 6.79
N GLN A 62 -36.33 -3.75 6.23
CA GLN A 62 -37.62 -3.59 6.89
C GLN A 62 -37.59 -3.39 8.41
N ALA A 63 -38.03 -2.22 8.84
CA ALA A 63 -39.05 -2.08 9.86
C ALA A 63 -39.05 -0.60 10.23
N ASP A 64 -40.09 0.09 9.85
CA ASP A 64 -41.22 0.25 10.75
C ASP A 64 -41.07 1.57 11.49
N LYS A 65 -42.23 2.16 11.67
CA LYS A 65 -42.54 3.13 12.69
C LYS A 65 -42.08 4.57 12.48
N THR A 66 -43.16 5.35 12.35
CA THR A 66 -43.43 6.58 13.11
C THR A 66 -42.66 7.81 12.67
N ALA A 67 -43.28 8.96 12.53
CA ALA A 67 -44.66 9.37 12.62
C ALA A 67 -44.72 10.76 11.98
N HIS A 68 -45.88 11.08 11.45
CA HIS A 68 -46.34 12.42 11.10
C HIS A 68 -45.99 13.47 12.19
N PRO A 69 -45.70 14.73 11.83
CA PRO A 69 -46.78 15.71 11.77
C PRO A 69 -46.68 16.75 10.64
N ASP A 70 -47.85 17.20 10.16
CA ASP A 70 -48.24 18.60 9.83
C ASP A 70 -47.44 19.31 8.68
N GLU A 71 -47.98 20.02 7.69
CA GLU A 71 -49.26 20.69 7.44
C GLU A 71 -49.50 20.80 5.91
N HIS A 72 -50.74 20.58 5.46
CA HIS A 72 -51.56 21.49 4.64
C HIS A 72 -52.99 20.93 4.51
#